data_AF-A0A7S3M7P7-F1
#
_entry.id   AF-A0A7S3M7P7-F1
#
_cell.length_a   1.000
_cell.length_b   1.000
_cell.length_c   1.000
_cell.angle_alpha   90.00
_cell.angle_beta   90.00
_cell.angle_gamma   90.00
#
_symmetry.space_group_name_H-M   'P 1'
#
loop_
_entity.id
_entity.type
_entity.pdbx_description
1 polymer ?
#
loop_
_entity_poly.entity_id
_entity_poly.type
_entity_poly.pdbx_seq_one_letter_code
_entity_poly.pdbx_strand_id
1 'polypeptide(L)'
;ILSILGKLDRIDLPKAIDFVARCRNFDGGFGAVPGAESHAGQIFCCVAALSIGNALHHVDENLLGWWLSERQCDSGGLNGRPEKQADVCYSWWILSSLSILGRTSWIDTDKLADFIMKCQDQE
;
A
#
# COMPACT_ATOMS: atom_id res chain seq x y z
N ILE A 1 -4.06 -16.49 -0.20
CA ILE A 1 -4.60 -17.88 -0.37
C ILE A 1 -4.28 -18.76 0.84
N LEU A 2 -3.01 -19.00 1.20
CA LEU A 2 -2.68 -19.89 2.33
C LEU A 2 -3.33 -19.50 3.67
N SER A 3 -3.33 -18.20 4.00
CA SER A 3 -4.03 -17.69 5.19
C SER A 3 -5.54 -18.00 5.18
N ILE A 4 -6.22 -17.77 4.04
CA ILE A 4 -7.65 -18.08 3.85
C ILE A 4 -7.92 -19.57 4.03
N LEU A 5 -6.99 -20.43 3.57
CA LEU A 5 -7.10 -21.88 3.71
C LEU A 5 -6.64 -22.41 5.09
N GLY A 6 -6.17 -21.55 6.00
CA GLY A 6 -5.60 -21.96 7.29
C GLY A 6 -4.31 -22.78 7.16
N LYS A 7 -3.50 -22.54 6.12
CA LYS A 7 -2.33 -23.35 5.75
C LYS A 7 -1.00 -22.56 5.73
N LEU A 8 -0.85 -21.57 6.62
CA LEU A 8 0.41 -20.80 6.71
C LEU A 8 1.58 -21.65 7.24
N ASP A 9 1.30 -22.73 7.96
CA ASP A 9 2.26 -23.75 8.41
C ASP A 9 2.97 -24.47 7.26
N ARG A 10 2.45 -24.36 6.03
CA ARG A 10 3.01 -24.99 4.83
C ARG A 10 4.17 -24.24 4.20
N ILE A 11 4.53 -23.07 4.72
CA ILE A 11 5.65 -22.25 4.24
C ILE A 11 6.55 -21.86 5.41
N ASP A 12 7.78 -21.46 5.07
CA ASP A 12 8.68 -20.80 6.01
C ASP A 12 8.25 -19.33 6.16
N LEU A 13 7.25 -19.11 7.01
CA LEU A 13 6.67 -17.79 7.26
C LEU A 13 7.72 -16.78 7.78
N PRO A 14 8.63 -17.12 8.72
CA PRO A 14 9.69 -16.21 9.14
C PRO A 14 10.61 -15.75 7.99
N LYS A 15 11.03 -16.65 7.09
CA LYS A 15 11.84 -16.25 5.93
C LYS A 15 11.08 -15.36 4.96
N ALA A 16 9.78 -15.61 4.76
CA ALA A 16 8.95 -14.76 3.92
C ALA A 16 8.84 -13.35 4.51
N ILE A 17 8.61 -13.23 5.83
CA ILE A 17 8.57 -11.94 6.54
C ILE A 17 9.92 -11.21 6.43
N ASP A 18 11.04 -11.89 6.65
CA ASP A 18 12.38 -11.29 6.53
C ASP A 18 12.61 -10.69 5.14
N PHE A 19 12.26 -11.44 4.08
CA PHE A 19 12.40 -10.96 2.72
C PHE A 19 11.56 -9.70 2.46
N VAL A 20 10.28 -9.70 2.90
CA VAL A 20 9.40 -8.54 2.77
C VAL A 20 9.95 -7.34 3.54
N ALA A 21 10.45 -7.54 4.77
CA ALA A 21 11.04 -6.48 5.58
C ALA A 21 12.27 -5.85 4.92
N ARG A 22 13.10 -6.65 4.23
CA ARG A 22 14.26 -6.14 3.46
C ARG A 22 13.89 -5.34 2.20
N CYS A 23 12.64 -5.39 1.75
CA CYS A 23 12.16 -4.58 0.64
C CYS A 23 11.79 -3.14 1.06
N ARG A 24 11.81 -2.83 2.36
CA ARG A 24 11.55 -1.50 2.90
C ARG A 24 12.67 -0.52 2.51
N ASN A 25 12.28 0.67 2.10
CA ASN A 25 13.17 1.77 1.74
C ASN A 25 13.25 2.84 2.83
N PHE A 26 14.18 3.78 2.67
CA PHE A 26 14.42 4.88 3.62
C PHE A 26 13.20 5.81 3.77
N ASP A 27 12.36 5.90 2.74
CA ASP A 27 11.14 6.71 2.71
C ASP A 27 9.94 6.03 3.38
N GLY A 28 10.16 4.85 3.99
CA GLY A 28 9.14 4.02 4.62
C GLY A 28 8.38 3.12 3.65
N GLY A 29 8.47 3.37 2.34
CA GLY A 29 7.84 2.58 1.29
C GLY A 29 8.51 1.23 1.05
N PHE A 30 7.98 0.48 0.09
CA PHE A 30 8.45 -0.85 -0.28
C PHE A 30 8.58 -0.97 -1.80
N GLY A 31 9.67 -1.60 -2.23
CA GLY A 31 9.88 -2.00 -3.62
C GLY A 31 9.53 -3.48 -3.86
N ALA A 32 9.56 -3.90 -5.12
CA ALA A 32 9.32 -5.30 -5.50
C ALA A 32 10.42 -6.27 -5.02
N VAL A 33 11.63 -5.74 -4.82
CA VAL A 33 12.81 -6.44 -4.30
C VAL A 33 13.63 -5.44 -3.46
N PRO A 34 14.57 -5.89 -2.61
CA PRO A 34 15.45 -4.99 -1.87
C PRO A 34 16.18 -4.00 -2.78
N GLY A 35 16.07 -2.71 -2.46
CA GLY A 35 16.66 -1.61 -3.23
C GLY A 35 15.87 -1.14 -4.45
N ALA A 36 14.74 -1.77 -4.78
CA ALA A 36 13.83 -1.25 -5.81
C ALA A 36 13.04 -0.04 -5.31
N GLU A 37 12.64 0.85 -6.22
CA GLU A 37 11.86 2.05 -5.90
C GLU A 37 10.55 1.74 -5.16
N SER A 38 10.20 2.58 -4.19
CA SER A 38 8.93 2.53 -3.49
C SER A 38 7.76 2.77 -4.45
N HIS A 39 6.80 1.84 -4.47
CA HIS A 39 5.63 1.91 -5.34
C HIS A 39 4.37 1.46 -4.60
N ALA A 40 3.29 2.22 -4.71
CA ALA A 40 2.05 1.98 -3.96
C ALA A 40 1.49 0.55 -4.10
N GLY A 41 1.55 -0.03 -5.32
CA GLY A 41 1.13 -1.41 -5.53
C GLY A 41 1.98 -2.43 -4.77
N GLN A 42 3.30 -2.21 -4.69
CA GLN A 42 4.20 -3.09 -3.94
C GLN A 42 4.07 -2.87 -2.43
N ILE A 43 3.89 -1.62 -2.01
CA ILE A 43 3.57 -1.27 -0.63
C ILE A 43 2.33 -2.03 -0.15
N PHE A 44 1.24 -2.02 -0.92
CA PHE A 44 0.05 -2.79 -0.56
C PHE A 44 0.37 -4.27 -0.38
N CYS A 45 1.06 -4.89 -1.34
CA CYS A 45 1.45 -6.30 -1.25
C CYS A 45 2.28 -6.60 0.00
N CYS A 46 3.28 -5.77 0.30
CA CYS A 46 4.15 -5.93 1.47
C CYS A 46 3.39 -5.73 2.78
N VAL A 47 2.63 -4.64 2.91
CA VAL A 47 1.85 -4.32 4.13
C VAL A 47 0.78 -5.38 4.38
N ALA A 48 0.05 -5.81 3.36
CA ALA A 48 -0.94 -6.88 3.48
C ALA A 48 -0.30 -8.22 3.86
N ALA A 49 0.86 -8.57 3.26
CA ALA A 49 1.59 -9.78 3.61
C ALA A 49 2.08 -9.75 5.07
N LEU A 50 2.63 -8.62 5.54
CA LEU A 50 3.05 -8.44 6.93
C LEU A 50 1.85 -8.47 7.89
N SER A 51 0.71 -7.88 7.52
CA SER A 51 -0.53 -7.96 8.30
C SER A 51 -0.99 -9.42 8.46
N ILE A 52 -1.05 -10.17 7.36
CA ILE A 52 -1.39 -11.61 7.38
C ILE A 52 -0.42 -12.42 8.24
N GLY A 53 0.87 -12.08 8.21
CA GLY A 53 1.92 -12.72 9.02
C GLY A 53 2.02 -12.22 10.46
N ASN A 54 1.10 -11.35 10.92
CA ASN A 54 1.14 -10.70 12.23
C ASN A 54 2.49 -9.99 12.52
N ALA A 55 3.02 -9.31 11.50
CA ALA A 55 4.38 -8.76 11.47
C ALA A 55 4.41 -7.27 11.10
N LEU A 56 3.32 -6.52 11.37
CA LEU A 56 3.24 -5.09 11.07
C LEU A 56 4.26 -4.24 11.85
N HIS A 57 4.87 -4.76 12.91
CA HIS A 57 5.95 -4.09 13.64
C HIS A 57 7.21 -3.81 12.80
N HIS A 58 7.34 -4.41 11.60
CA HIS A 58 8.38 -4.05 10.63
C HIS A 58 8.07 -2.76 9.84
N VAL A 59 6.83 -2.28 9.88
CA VAL A 59 6.36 -1.08 9.19
C VAL A 59 6.46 0.10 10.14
N ASP A 60 7.06 1.19 9.66
CA ASP A 60 6.90 2.49 10.30
C ASP A 60 5.61 3.12 9.78
N GLU A 61 4.54 2.94 10.57
CA GLU A 61 3.19 3.30 10.17
C GLU A 61 3.03 4.80 9.88
N ASN A 62 3.78 5.66 10.59
CA ASN A 62 3.67 7.10 10.43
C ASN A 62 4.44 7.58 9.21
N LEU A 63 5.67 7.09 9.01
CA LEU A 63 6.46 7.44 7.82
C LEU A 63 5.79 6.92 6.55
N LEU A 64 5.32 5.66 6.56
CA LEU A 64 4.62 5.09 5.42
C LEU A 64 3.25 5.74 5.19
N GLY A 65 2.50 6.02 6.28
CA GLY A 65 1.23 6.73 6.21
C GLY A 65 1.37 8.12 5.58
N TRP A 66 2.43 8.86 5.96
CA TRP A 66 2.77 10.12 5.32
C TRP A 66 3.09 9.93 3.83
N TRP A 67 3.98 9.00 3.49
CA TRP A 67 4.37 8.75 2.10
C TRP A 67 3.17 8.42 1.20
N LEU A 68 2.23 7.61 1.71
CA LEU A 68 1.00 7.23 1.02
C LEU A 68 0.03 8.40 0.86
N SER A 69 -0.07 9.27 1.87
CA SER A 69 -0.99 10.40 1.85
C SER A 69 -0.52 11.50 0.89
N GLU A 70 0.79 11.70 0.77
CA GLU A 70 1.45 12.59 -0.22
C GLU A 70 1.34 12.09 -1.68
N ARG A 71 0.53 11.05 -1.93
CA ARG A 71 0.19 10.61 -3.29
C ARG A 71 -1.11 11.22 -3.81
N GLN A 72 -1.90 11.86 -2.94
CA GLN A 72 -3.15 12.47 -3.37
C GLN A 72 -2.84 13.72 -4.19
N CYS A 73 -3.28 13.71 -5.45
CA CYS A 73 -3.06 14.80 -6.39
C CYS A 73 -4.19 15.83 -6.31
N ASP A 74 -3.99 17.00 -6.91
CA ASP A 74 -5.02 18.06 -7.00
C ASP A 74 -6.33 17.59 -7.65
N SER A 75 -6.28 16.56 -8.50
CA SER A 75 -7.45 15.92 -9.10
C SER A 75 -8.33 15.16 -8.11
N GLY A 76 -7.85 14.93 -6.88
CA GLY A 76 -8.47 14.06 -5.87
C GLY A 76 -8.02 12.60 -5.95
N GLY A 77 -7.54 12.17 -7.12
CA GLY A 77 -6.99 10.84 -7.35
C GLY A 77 -5.60 10.66 -6.76
N LEU A 78 -5.13 9.42 -6.75
CA LEU A 78 -3.86 9.03 -6.15
C LEU A 78 -2.86 8.54 -7.22
N ASN A 79 -1.57 8.81 -7.04
CA ASN A 79 -0.51 8.29 -7.90
C ASN A 79 0.29 7.15 -7.25
N GLY A 80 1.00 6.35 -8.06
CA GLY A 80 1.72 5.18 -7.57
C GLY A 80 3.09 5.47 -6.96
N ARG A 81 3.68 6.60 -7.32
CA ARG A 81 5.02 7.07 -6.93
C ARG A 81 5.13 8.57 -7.20
N PRO A 82 6.11 9.29 -6.61
CA PRO A 82 6.30 10.72 -6.82
C PRO A 82 6.38 11.10 -8.30
N GLU A 83 5.97 12.33 -8.63
CA GLU A 83 6.11 12.91 -9.97
C GLU A 83 5.36 12.12 -11.08
N LYS A 84 4.26 11.44 -10.72
CA LYS A 84 3.35 10.77 -11.66
C LYS A 84 1.92 11.28 -11.52
N GLN A 85 1.16 11.10 -12.60
CA GLN A 85 -0.26 11.44 -12.61
C GLN A 85 -1.08 10.44 -11.79
N ALA A 86 -2.26 10.88 -11.36
CA ALA A 86 -3.23 10.03 -10.69
C ALA A 86 -3.76 8.93 -11.63
N ASP A 87 -4.01 7.76 -11.07
CA ASP A 87 -4.65 6.62 -11.74
C ASP A 87 -5.61 5.95 -10.76
N VAL A 88 -6.81 5.61 -11.22
CA VAL A 88 -7.90 5.05 -10.40
C VAL A 88 -7.49 3.79 -9.66
N CYS A 89 -6.58 2.98 -10.20
CA CYS A 89 -6.15 1.76 -9.52
C CYS A 89 -5.43 2.04 -8.19
N TYR A 90 -4.76 3.18 -8.04
CA TYR A 90 -4.11 3.57 -6.79
C TYR A 90 -5.10 3.96 -5.70
N SER A 91 -6.36 4.24 -6.04
CA SER A 91 -7.43 4.35 -5.06
C SER A 91 -7.55 3.07 -4.24
N TRP A 92 -7.40 1.90 -4.86
CA TRP A 92 -7.40 0.63 -4.14
C TRP A 92 -6.09 0.41 -3.38
N TRP A 93 -4.94 0.51 -4.07
CA TRP A 93 -3.64 0.18 -3.48
C TRP A 93 -3.31 1.03 -2.26
N ILE A 94 -3.57 2.34 -2.34
CA ILE A 94 -3.22 3.28 -1.26
C ILE A 94 -4.28 3.27 -0.16
N LEU A 95 -5.57 3.35 -0.50
CA LEU A 95 -6.62 3.35 0.54
C LEU A 95 -6.60 2.06 1.35
N SER A 96 -6.37 0.91 0.72
CA SER A 96 -6.26 -0.36 1.43
C SER A 96 -5.04 -0.41 2.35
N SER A 97 -3.90 0.14 1.90
CA SER A 97 -2.70 0.25 2.73
C SER A 97 -2.95 1.17 3.94
N LEU A 98 -3.53 2.35 3.72
CA LEU A 98 -3.91 3.28 4.79
C LEU A 98 -4.95 2.66 5.74
N SER A 99 -5.87 1.83 5.25
CA SER A 99 -6.83 1.11 6.07
C SER A 99 -6.16 0.10 6.99
N ILE A 100 -5.21 -0.69 6.49
CA ILE A 100 -4.44 -1.63 7.32
C ILE A 100 -3.66 -0.89 8.41
N LEU A 101 -3.14 0.31 8.10
CA LEU A 101 -2.38 1.14 9.04
C LEU A 101 -3.27 1.99 9.97
N GLY A 102 -4.60 2.01 9.77
CA GLY A 102 -5.51 2.88 10.52
C GLY A 102 -5.26 4.38 10.28
N ARG A 103 -5.00 4.76 9.02
CA ARG A 103 -4.64 6.13 8.58
C ARG A 103 -5.48 6.64 7.41
N THR A 104 -6.68 6.08 7.18
CA THR A 104 -7.56 6.51 6.07
C THR A 104 -7.95 7.98 6.14
N SER A 105 -8.02 8.57 7.35
CA SER A 105 -8.35 9.98 7.55
C SER A 105 -7.23 10.96 7.15
N TRP A 106 -6.09 10.46 6.67
CA TRP A 106 -4.96 11.30 6.25
C TRP A 106 -5.05 11.76 4.79
N ILE A 107 -6.04 11.26 4.05
CA ILE A 107 -6.38 11.72 2.71
C ILE A 107 -7.80 12.29 2.70
N ASP A 108 -8.08 13.13 1.72
CA ASP A 108 -9.43 13.65 1.46
C ASP A 108 -10.26 12.57 0.75
N THR A 109 -11.06 11.83 1.52
CA THR A 109 -11.86 10.71 1.01
C THR A 109 -12.98 11.15 0.07
N ASP A 110 -13.50 12.36 0.25
CA ASP A 110 -14.58 12.90 -0.57
C ASP A 110 -14.04 13.25 -1.97
N LYS A 111 -12.88 13.93 -2.05
CA LYS A 111 -12.21 14.16 -3.33
C LYS A 111 -11.81 12.87 -4.03
N LEU A 112 -11.39 11.85 -3.29
CA LEU A 112 -11.08 10.55 -3.89
C LEU A 112 -12.33 9.88 -4.45
N ALA A 113 -13.45 9.93 -3.75
CA ALA A 113 -14.73 9.41 -4.24
C ALA A 113 -15.16 10.13 -5.52
N ASP A 114 -15.08 11.45 -5.56
CA ASP A 114 -15.37 12.26 -6.75
C ASP A 114 -14.47 11.88 -7.93
N PHE A 115 -13.18 11.63 -7.68
CA PHE A 115 -12.25 11.16 -8.72
C PHE A 115 -12.65 9.80 -9.27
N ILE A 116 -12.95 8.82 -8.40
CA ILE A 116 -13.38 7.47 -8.80
C ILE A 116 -14.64 7.53 -9.65
N MET A 117 -15.63 8.35 -9.26
CA MET A 117 -16.87 8.52 -10.03
C MET A 117 -16.61 9.10 -11.42
N LYS A 118 -15.62 9.98 -11.57
CA LYS A 118 -15.21 10.53 -12.88
C LYS A 118 -14.45 9.54 -13.77
N CYS A 119 -13.96 8.43 -13.22
CA CYS A 119 -13.24 7.41 -13.98
C CYS A 119 -14.16 6.33 -14.61
N GLN A 120 -15.47 6.43 -14.40
CA GLN A 120 -16.44 5.51 -15.02
C GLN A 120 -16.59 5.82 -16.52
N ASP A 121 -16.66 4.79 -17.35
CA ASP A 121 -17.12 4.94 -18.72
C ASP A 121 -18.66 4.93 -18.78
N GLN A 122 -19.22 5.00 -20.00
CA GLN A 122 -20.67 5.05 -20.22
C GLN A 122 -21.29 3.69 -20.57
N GLU A 123 -20.51 2.60 -20.53
CA GLU A 123 -20.97 1.24 -20.91
C GLU A 123 -21.81 0.55 -19.83
#